data_AF-A0A961NEA9-F1
#
_entry.id   AF-A0A961NEA9-F1
#
_cell.length_a   1.000
_cell.length_b   1.000
_cell.length_c   1.000
_cell.angle_alpha   90.00
_cell.angle_beta   90.00
_cell.angle_gamma   90.00
#
_symmetry.space_group_name_H-M   'P 1'
#
loop_
_entity.id
_entity.type
_entity.pdbx_description
1 polymer ?
#
loop_
_entity_poly.entity_id
_entity_poly.type
_entity_poly.pdbx_seq_one_letter_code
_entity_poly.pdbx_strand_id
1 'polypeptide(L)'
;VLGYRWAPFINVWTPPAFMVHINNALMVLALWTFGSSMAKGAKVWPATRIRHPQLAGVMIWAVAHLLVNGDLASILLFGGLLAWAAGEVIVINRAAPAWSAPAPAGTATWVRLVVITLVLFAIIAFIHLWLGVSPFPS
;
A
#
# COMPACT_ATOMS: atom_id res chain seq x y z
N VAL A 1 16.37 9.23 0.73
CA VAL A 1 15.33 10.06 1.38
C VAL A 1 16.03 11.08 2.28
N LEU A 2 16.21 12.32 1.81
CA LEU A 2 16.99 13.33 2.55
C LEU A 2 16.16 13.98 3.67
N GLY A 3 14.89 14.33 3.40
CA GLY A 3 14.02 14.99 4.39
C GLY A 3 13.70 14.14 5.62
N TYR A 4 13.07 12.97 5.44
CA TYR A 4 12.69 12.08 6.55
C TYR A 4 13.89 11.65 7.41
N ARG A 5 15.03 11.35 6.79
CA ARG A 5 16.23 10.87 7.50
C ARG A 5 16.93 11.96 8.31
N TRP A 6 16.69 13.23 7.99
CA TRP A 6 17.26 14.38 8.71
C TRP A 6 16.28 15.03 9.69
N ALA A 7 15.02 14.59 9.69
CA ALA A 7 14.03 15.06 10.65
C ALA A 7 14.39 14.57 12.06
N PRO A 8 14.19 15.39 13.11
CA PRO A 8 14.30 14.93 14.49
C PRO A 8 13.33 13.78 14.75
N PHE A 9 13.79 12.75 15.45
CA PHE A 9 12.91 11.69 15.93
C PHE A 9 12.08 12.22 17.11
N ILE A 10 10.78 12.40 16.87
CA ILE A 10 9.82 12.85 17.89
C ILE A 10 8.80 11.72 18.06
N ASN A 11 8.91 10.99 19.18
CA ASN A 11 7.99 9.91 19.50
C ASN A 11 6.61 10.48 19.87
N VAL A 12 5.55 10.00 19.21
CA VAL A 12 4.15 10.36 19.52
C VAL A 12 3.46 9.23 20.26
N TRP A 13 3.68 7.98 19.84
CA TRP A 13 3.17 6.79 20.52
C TRP A 13 4.04 5.58 20.23
N THR A 14 3.91 4.52 21.03
CA THR A 14 4.71 3.29 20.87
C THR A 14 3.81 2.14 20.42
N PRO A 15 3.96 1.67 19.16
CA PRO A 15 3.20 0.53 18.66
C PRO A 15 3.44 -0.76 19.44
N PRO A 16 2.39 -1.54 19.76
CA PRO A 16 2.56 -2.90 20.27
C PRO A 16 3.37 -3.76 19.29
N ALA A 17 4.29 -4.58 19.81
CA ALA A 17 5.19 -5.38 18.97
C ALA A 17 4.47 -6.26 17.93
N PHE A 18 3.29 -6.79 18.26
CA PHE A 18 2.53 -7.66 17.35
C PHE A 18 1.98 -6.94 16.10
N MET A 19 1.94 -5.59 16.10
CA MET A 19 1.45 -4.81 14.95
C MET A 19 2.27 -5.04 13.69
N VAL A 20 3.52 -5.47 13.80
CA VAL A 20 4.37 -5.83 12.65
C VAL A 20 3.76 -6.97 11.81
N HIS A 21 3.08 -7.93 12.44
CA HIS A 21 2.43 -9.04 11.71
C HIS A 21 1.22 -8.53 10.92
N ILE A 22 0.43 -7.64 11.52
CA ILE A 22 -0.72 -7.00 10.87
C ILE A 22 -0.23 -6.12 9.73
N ASN A 23 0.81 -5.31 9.95
CA ASN A 23 1.46 -4.52 8.90
C ASN A 23 1.89 -5.38 7.72
N ASN A 24 2.58 -6.50 7.96
CA ASN A 24 3.07 -7.35 6.88
C ASN A 24 1.93 -7.98 6.07
N ALA A 25 0.84 -8.40 6.74
CA ALA A 25 -0.36 -8.86 6.05
C ALA A 25 -1.01 -7.73 5.20
N LEU A 26 -1.11 -6.52 5.75
CA LEU A 26 -1.63 -5.36 5.03
C LEU A 26 -0.72 -4.96 3.87
N MET A 27 0.59 -5.13 3.97
CA MET A 27 1.54 -4.83 2.89
C MET A 27 1.37 -5.78 1.70
N VAL A 28 1.18 -7.07 1.95
CA VAL A 28 0.82 -8.02 0.88
C VAL A 28 -0.51 -7.64 0.25
N LEU A 29 -1.52 -7.29 1.07
CA LEU A 29 -2.81 -6.84 0.57
C LEU A 29 -2.72 -5.53 -0.23
N ALA A 30 -1.87 -4.59 0.17
CA ALA A 30 -1.64 -3.32 -0.53
C ALA A 30 -1.05 -3.56 -1.92
N LEU A 31 0.01 -4.38 -2.00
CA LEU A 31 0.66 -4.75 -3.27
C LEU A 31 -0.30 -5.51 -4.20
N TRP A 32 -1.05 -6.47 -3.65
CA TRP A 32 -2.08 -7.20 -4.38
C TRP A 32 -3.14 -6.24 -4.95
N THR A 33 -3.69 -5.38 -4.10
CA THR A 33 -4.76 -4.43 -4.45
C THR A 33 -4.27 -3.48 -5.53
N PHE A 34 -3.07 -2.91 -5.39
CA PHE A 34 -2.46 -2.05 -6.37
C PHE A 34 -2.27 -2.78 -7.72
N GLY A 35 -1.62 -3.95 -7.68
CA GLY A 35 -1.31 -4.77 -8.85
C GLY A 35 -2.52 -5.33 -9.57
N SER A 36 -3.65 -5.52 -8.89
CA SER A 36 -4.89 -6.12 -9.44
C SER A 36 -5.45 -5.39 -10.67
N SER A 37 -5.04 -4.14 -10.86
CA SER A 37 -5.46 -3.27 -11.96
C SER A 37 -4.46 -3.10 -13.10
N MET A 38 -3.22 -3.60 -12.93
CA MET A 38 -2.09 -3.30 -13.81
C MET A 38 -2.13 -4.09 -15.13
N ALA A 39 -2.80 -5.24 -15.16
CA ALA A 39 -2.96 -6.03 -16.38
C ALA A 39 -3.75 -5.26 -17.44
N LYS A 40 -3.37 -5.31 -18.72
CA LYS A 40 -4.17 -4.71 -19.80
C LYS A 40 -5.47 -5.52 -20.01
N GLY A 41 -6.59 -4.83 -20.22
CA GLY A 41 -7.90 -5.48 -20.39
C GLY A 41 -8.51 -5.95 -19.07
N ALA A 42 -8.83 -7.24 -18.97
CA ALA A 42 -9.51 -7.86 -17.83
C ALA A 42 -8.69 -7.77 -16.52
N LYS A 43 -9.37 -7.61 -15.38
CA LYS A 43 -8.75 -7.34 -14.08
C LYS A 43 -8.98 -8.44 -13.05
N VAL A 44 -8.08 -8.53 -12.10
CA VAL A 44 -8.17 -9.44 -10.96
C VAL A 44 -8.95 -8.76 -9.83
N TRP A 45 -9.65 -9.51 -8.98
CA TRP A 45 -10.25 -8.93 -7.77
C TRP A 45 -9.12 -8.37 -6.86
N PRO A 46 -9.25 -7.17 -6.26
CA PRO A 46 -10.46 -6.36 -6.13
C PRO A 46 -10.72 -5.34 -7.25
N ALA A 47 -9.86 -5.16 -8.25
CA ALA A 47 -10.04 -4.16 -9.32
C ALA A 47 -11.30 -4.33 -10.20
N THR A 48 -12.01 -5.45 -10.07
CA THR A 48 -13.35 -5.67 -10.66
C THR A 48 -14.49 -5.09 -9.82
N ARG A 49 -14.23 -4.73 -8.56
CA ARG A 49 -15.21 -4.24 -7.58
C ARG A 49 -14.89 -2.83 -7.09
N ILE A 50 -13.62 -2.44 -7.09
CA ILE A 50 -13.20 -1.10 -6.68
C ILE A 50 -12.72 -0.33 -7.90
N ARG A 51 -13.10 0.95 -7.94
CA ARG A 51 -12.80 1.83 -9.06
C ARG A 51 -11.34 2.29 -9.10
N HIS A 52 -10.75 2.52 -7.93
CA HIS A 52 -9.39 3.09 -7.78
C HIS A 52 -8.45 2.14 -7.03
N PRO A 53 -8.18 0.94 -7.56
CA PRO A 53 -7.36 -0.08 -6.90
C PRO A 53 -5.93 0.40 -6.56
N GLN A 54 -5.32 1.24 -7.40
CA GLN A 54 -3.99 1.80 -7.09
C GLN A 54 -4.04 2.74 -5.88
N LEU A 55 -4.98 3.69 -5.84
CA LEU A 55 -5.18 4.58 -4.69
C LEU A 55 -5.58 3.79 -3.45
N ALA A 56 -6.43 2.76 -3.58
CA ALA A 56 -6.76 1.86 -2.48
C ALA A 56 -5.53 1.12 -1.92
N GLY A 57 -4.65 0.63 -2.80
CA GLY A 57 -3.36 0.06 -2.40
C GLY A 57 -2.49 1.05 -1.63
N VAL A 58 -2.40 2.31 -2.08
CA VAL A 58 -1.67 3.39 -1.37
C VAL A 58 -2.29 3.68 0.01
N MET A 59 -3.62 3.70 0.11
CA MET A 59 -4.30 3.93 1.40
C MET A 59 -4.03 2.78 2.39
N ILE A 60 -4.12 1.52 1.94
CA ILE A 60 -3.80 0.34 2.77
C ILE A 60 -2.32 0.39 3.21
N TRP A 61 -1.41 0.71 2.28
CA TRP A 61 0.02 0.89 2.55
C TRP A 61 0.28 1.97 3.61
N ALA A 62 -0.36 3.13 3.47
CA ALA A 62 -0.19 4.24 4.41
C ALA A 62 -0.70 3.88 5.81
N VAL A 63 -1.87 3.22 5.89
CA VAL A 63 -2.41 2.71 7.16
C VAL A 63 -1.46 1.68 7.79
N ALA A 64 -0.94 0.74 7.00
CA ALA A 64 0.00 -0.27 7.50
C ALA A 64 1.22 0.39 8.17
N HIS A 65 1.81 1.38 7.51
CA HIS A 65 2.97 2.09 8.05
C HIS A 65 2.63 2.92 9.29
N LEU A 66 1.46 3.56 9.33
CA LEU A 66 1.00 4.29 10.52
C LEU A 66 0.83 3.37 11.73
N LEU A 67 0.47 2.09 11.54
CA LEU A 67 0.29 1.13 12.63
C LEU A 67 1.59 0.72 13.32
N VAL A 68 2.73 0.84 12.64
CA VAL A 68 4.04 0.38 13.15
C VAL A 68 5.07 1.50 13.33
N ASN A 69 4.77 2.72 12.87
CA ASN A 69 5.62 3.89 13.05
C ASN A 69 4.89 4.99 13.83
N GLY A 70 5.24 5.12 15.11
CA GLY A 70 4.60 6.06 16.02
C GLY A 70 5.32 7.40 16.21
N ASP A 71 6.23 7.76 15.31
CA ASP A 71 6.93 9.05 15.32
C ASP A 71 6.24 10.11 14.44
N LEU A 72 6.51 11.38 14.73
CA LEU A 72 5.86 12.51 14.05
C LEU A 72 6.17 12.56 12.55
N ALA A 73 7.40 12.24 12.13
CA ALA A 73 7.78 12.30 10.73
C ALA A 73 7.00 11.26 9.91
N SER A 74 6.85 10.05 10.45
CA SER A 74 6.01 9.00 9.86
C SER A 74 4.55 9.40 9.78
N ILE A 75 4.00 9.97 10.87
CA ILE A 75 2.61 10.42 10.90
C ILE A 75 2.33 11.46 9.80
N LEU A 76 3.21 12.44 9.65
CA LEU A 76 3.06 13.47 8.62
C LEU A 76 3.20 12.90 7.21
N LEU A 77 4.16 12.02 6.98
CA LEU A 77 4.40 11.41 5.67
C LEU A 77 3.24 10.50 5.25
N PHE A 78 2.97 9.45 6.03
CA PHE A 78 1.96 8.46 5.69
C PHE A 78 0.55 9.02 5.84
N GLY A 79 0.30 9.85 6.85
CA GLY A 79 -0.98 10.55 7.03
C GLY A 79 -1.26 11.53 5.90
N GLY A 80 -0.25 12.29 5.44
CA GLY A 80 -0.37 13.18 4.29
C GLY A 80 -0.68 12.42 2.99
N LEU A 81 0.02 11.31 2.73
CA LEU A 81 -0.25 10.46 1.56
C LEU A 81 -1.63 9.78 1.62
N LEU A 82 -2.07 9.38 2.81
CA LEU A 82 -3.42 8.83 3.03
C LEU A 82 -4.50 9.87 2.72
N ALA A 83 -4.35 11.09 3.25
CA ALA A 83 -5.28 12.19 3.00
C ALA A 83 -5.31 12.56 1.51
N TRP A 84 -4.14 12.63 0.86
CA TRP A 84 -4.03 12.88 -0.57
C TRP A 84 -4.73 11.79 -1.40
N ALA A 85 -4.44 10.51 -1.14
CA ALA A 85 -5.04 9.40 -1.88
C ALA A 85 -6.57 9.38 -1.76
N ALA A 86 -7.12 9.68 -0.58
CA ALA A 86 -8.56 9.83 -0.37
C ALA A 86 -9.13 11.03 -1.14
N GLY A 87 -8.41 12.17 -1.15
CA GLY A 87 -8.76 13.34 -1.93
C GLY A 87 -8.84 13.06 -3.43
N GLU A 88 -7.85 12.36 -3.99
CA GLU A 88 -7.83 11.97 -5.41
C GLU A 88 -9.02 11.09 -5.78
N VAL A 89 -9.40 10.13 -4.92
CA VAL A 89 -10.62 9.33 -5.15
C VAL A 89 -11.85 10.21 -5.32
N ILE A 90 -12.01 11.24 -4.47
CA ILE A 90 -13.13 12.19 -4.52
C ILE A 90 -13.06 13.02 -5.80
N VAL A 91 -11.90 13.61 -6.11
CA VAL A 91 -11.68 14.47 -7.28
C VAL A 91 -11.98 13.71 -8.57
N ILE A 92 -11.42 12.51 -8.74
CA ILE A 92 -11.59 11.70 -9.94
C ILE A 92 -13.04 11.23 -10.08
N ASN A 93 -13.70 10.84 -8.99
CA ASN A 93 -15.11 10.45 -9.03
C ASN A 93 -16.03 11.60 -9.47
N ARG A 94 -15.72 12.83 -9.05
CA ARG A 94 -16.46 14.02 -9.47
C ARG A 94 -16.20 14.39 -10.93
N ALA A 95 -14.95 14.27 -11.38
CA ALA A 95 -14.55 14.61 -12.75
C ALA A 95 -15.06 13.61 -13.80
N ALA A 96 -15.15 12.33 -13.43
CA ALA A 96 -15.62 11.26 -14.31
C ALA A 96 -16.67 10.42 -13.57
N PRO A 97 -17.94 10.81 -13.49
CA PRO A 97 -18.92 10.09 -12.68
C PRO A 97 -19.25 8.69 -13.21
N ALA A 98 -19.13 8.47 -14.52
CA ALA A 98 -19.37 7.17 -15.13
C ALA A 98 -18.21 6.22 -14.87
N TRP A 99 -18.50 5.09 -14.21
CA TRP A 99 -17.58 3.96 -14.09
C TRP A 99 -18.33 2.66 -14.33
N SER A 100 -17.73 1.80 -15.13
CA SER A 100 -18.18 0.43 -15.33
C SER A 100 -17.09 -0.52 -14.87
N ALA A 101 -17.48 -1.56 -14.13
CA ALA A 101 -16.56 -2.60 -13.71
C ALA A 101 -15.88 -3.28 -14.91
N PRO A 102 -14.55 -3.47 -14.89
CA PRO A 102 -13.86 -4.21 -15.94
C PRO A 102 -14.19 -5.71 -15.87
N ALA A 103 -14.06 -6.39 -17.00
CA ALA A 103 -14.25 -7.84 -17.08
C ALA A 103 -13.28 -8.58 -16.14
N PRO A 104 -13.71 -9.72 -15.55
CA PRO A 104 -12.86 -10.54 -14.70
C PRO A 104 -11.76 -11.23 -15.52
N ALA A 105 -10.54 -11.23 -14.98
CA ALA A 105 -9.39 -11.86 -15.61
C ALA A 105 -9.41 -13.38 -15.44
N GLY A 106 -8.87 -14.09 -16.42
CA GLY A 106 -8.64 -15.53 -16.36
C GLY A 106 -7.44 -15.93 -15.50
N THR A 107 -7.28 -17.24 -15.29
CA THR A 107 -6.31 -17.85 -14.35
C THR A 107 -4.86 -17.40 -14.56
N ALA A 108 -4.41 -17.22 -15.81
CA ALA A 108 -3.04 -16.81 -16.09
C ALA A 108 -2.68 -15.44 -15.47
N THR A 109 -3.63 -14.50 -15.47
CA THR A 109 -3.43 -13.16 -14.88
C THR A 109 -3.44 -13.22 -13.35
N TRP A 110 -4.28 -14.06 -12.77
CA TRP A 110 -4.28 -14.34 -11.32
C TRP A 110 -2.94 -14.88 -10.85
N VAL A 111 -2.44 -15.93 -11.51
CA VAL A 111 -1.14 -16.55 -11.18
C VAL A 111 -0.01 -15.53 -11.30
N ARG A 112 0.02 -14.74 -12.39
CA ARG A 112 1.01 -13.68 -12.57
C ARG A 112 0.96 -12.65 -11.44
N LEU A 113 -0.23 -12.22 -11.02
CA LEU A 113 -0.37 -11.24 -9.94
C LEU A 113 0.12 -11.82 -8.60
N VAL A 114 -0.19 -13.08 -8.29
CA VAL A 114 0.33 -13.75 -7.09
C VAL A 114 1.85 -13.73 -7.09
N VAL A 115 2.47 -14.18 -8.18
CA VAL A 115 3.94 -14.22 -8.31
C VAL A 115 4.55 -12.83 -8.17
N ILE A 116 4.02 -11.83 -8.88
CA ILE A 116 4.51 -10.45 -8.81
C ILE A 116 4.37 -9.89 -7.40
N THR A 117 3.25 -10.14 -6.72
CA THR A 117 3.01 -9.66 -5.35
C THR A 117 4.04 -10.22 -4.39
N LEU A 118 4.31 -11.53 -4.44
CA LEU A 118 5.29 -12.19 -3.57
C LEU A 118 6.72 -11.72 -3.87
N VAL A 119 7.09 -11.61 -5.15
CA VAL A 119 8.41 -11.14 -5.56
C VAL A 119 8.63 -9.69 -5.14
N LEU A 120 7.67 -8.80 -5.38
CA LEU A 120 7.77 -7.40 -4.95
C LEU A 120 7.83 -7.27 -3.43
N PHE A 121 7.03 -8.04 -2.69
CA PHE A 121 7.11 -8.06 -1.23
C PHE A 121 8.50 -8.45 -0.74
N ALA A 122 9.08 -9.52 -1.30
CA ALA A 122 10.44 -9.97 -0.95
C ALA A 122 11.50 -8.91 -1.29
N ILE A 123 11.42 -8.28 -2.46
CA ILE A 123 12.35 -7.20 -2.86
C ILE A 123 12.23 -6.01 -1.92
N ILE A 124 11.00 -5.57 -1.61
CA ILE A 124 10.76 -4.44 -0.71
C ILE A 124 11.30 -4.77 0.69
N ALA A 125 11.02 -5.96 1.22
CA ALA A 125 11.52 -6.39 2.51
C ALA A 125 13.07 -6.42 2.55
N PHE A 126 13.70 -6.91 1.48
CA PHE A 126 15.16 -6.89 1.34
C PHE A 126 15.71 -5.46 1.35
N ILE A 127 15.08 -4.53 0.62
CA ILE A 127 15.50 -3.11 0.61
C ILE A 127 15.38 -2.49 2.00
N HIS A 128 14.32 -2.81 2.75
CA HIS A 128 14.15 -2.34 4.14
C HIS A 128 15.28 -2.82 5.04
N LEU A 129 15.62 -4.12 4.97
CA LEU A 129 16.75 -4.71 5.70
C LEU A 129 18.07 -4.04 5.30
N TRP A 130 18.31 -3.84 4.00
CA TRP A 130 19.52 -3.18 3.49
C TRP A 130 19.66 -1.72 3.94
N LEU A 131 18.54 -1.02 4.12
CA LEU A 131 18.51 0.35 4.65
C LEU A 131 18.58 0.42 6.18
N GLY A 132 18.66 -0.73 6.87
CA GLY A 132 18.78 -0.84 8.32
C GLY A 132 17.45 -0.70 9.08
N VAL A 133 16.31 -0.85 8.40
CA VAL A 133 14.97 -0.74 9.00
C VAL A 133 14.27 -2.09 8.85
N SER A 134 14.30 -2.94 9.87
CA SER A 134 13.71 -4.29 9.76
C SER A 134 12.18 -4.23 9.65
N PRO A 135 11.56 -4.84 8.63
CA PRO A 135 10.11 -5.00 8.54
C PRO A 135 9.59 -6.25 9.26
N PHE A 136 10.47 -7.00 9.93
CA PHE A 136 10.14 -8.24 10.63
C PHE A 136 10.37 -8.08 12.14
N PRO A 137 9.65 -8.85 12.98
CA PRO A 137 9.87 -8.86 14.42
C PRO A 137 11.36 -9.10 14.73
N SER A 138 11.88 -8.32 15.69
CA SER A 138 13.21 -8.49 16.28
C SER A 138 13.17 -9.44 17.47
#